data_AF-A0A1H0LST6-F1
#
_entry.id   AF-A0A1H0LST6-F1
#
_cell.length_a   1.000
_cell.length_b   1.000
_cell.length_c   1.000
_cell.angle_alpha   90.00
_cell.angle_beta   90.00
_cell.angle_gamma   90.00
#
_symmetry.space_group_name_H-M   'P 1'
#
loop_
_entity.id
_entity.type
_entity.pdbx_description
1 polymer ?
#
loop_
_entity_poly.entity_id
_entity_poly.type
_entity_poly.pdbx_seq_one_letter_code
_entity_poly.pdbx_strand_id
1 'polypeptide(L)'
;MTIDNSHQHLLAFDAHELLIFAARYCYGRKTIAAAAFAQQLAEAWPTIPAHTRRVIQRDLEREFEDDDKARAEGRAYRPLGMDCDRQAWELVRQAWLREDEA
;
A
#
# COMPACT_ATOMS: atom_id res chain seq x y z
N MET A 1 -22.85 -33.06 11.46
CA MET A 1 -21.95 -32.19 10.69
C MET A 1 -21.27 -31.27 11.69
N THR A 2 -19.98 -31.47 11.95
CA THR A 2 -19.22 -30.65 12.89
C THR A 2 -18.73 -29.42 12.14
N ILE A 3 -19.05 -28.22 12.62
CA ILE A 3 -18.48 -26.99 12.05
C ILE A 3 -17.02 -26.93 12.47
N ASP A 4 -16.11 -26.95 11.50
CA ASP A 4 -14.68 -26.76 11.74
C ASP A 4 -14.41 -25.29 12.04
N ASN A 5 -14.17 -25.00 13.32
CA ASN A 5 -13.86 -23.66 13.81
C ASN A 5 -12.35 -23.40 13.90
N SER A 6 -11.49 -24.31 13.43
CA SER A 6 -10.02 -24.18 13.56
C SER A 6 -9.48 -22.89 12.93
N HIS A 7 -10.17 -22.34 11.93
CA HIS A 7 -9.80 -21.12 11.21
C HIS A 7 -10.51 -19.85 11.68
N GLN A 8 -11.35 -19.89 12.73
CA GLN A 8 -12.11 -18.72 13.19
C GLN A 8 -11.21 -17.53 13.57
N HIS A 9 -9.99 -17.80 14.04
CA HIS A 9 -9.00 -16.78 14.38
C HIS A 9 -8.54 -15.94 13.17
N LEU A 10 -8.68 -16.44 11.95
CA LEU A 10 -8.36 -15.67 10.73
C LEU A 10 -9.37 -14.53 10.46
N LEU A 11 -10.56 -14.61 11.06
CA LEU A 11 -11.59 -13.58 10.98
C LEU A 11 -11.56 -12.61 12.18
N ALA A 12 -10.62 -12.79 13.11
CA ALA A 12 -10.55 -11.99 14.33
C ALA A 12 -10.02 -10.55 14.10
N PHE A 13 -9.53 -10.26 12.90
CA PHE A 13 -8.90 -8.99 12.56
C PHE A 13 -9.77 -8.21 11.58
N ASP A 14 -9.83 -6.89 11.75
CA ASP A 14 -10.51 -6.02 10.81
C ASP A 14 -9.76 -5.96 9.46
N ALA A 15 -10.48 -6.19 8.37
CA ALA A 15 -9.88 -6.27 7.04
C ALA A 15 -9.31 -4.91 6.57
N HIS A 16 -9.91 -3.79 6.98
CA HIS A 16 -9.41 -2.46 6.63
C HIS A 16 -8.11 -2.15 7.39
N GLU A 17 -8.07 -2.49 8.68
CA GLU A 17 -6.85 -2.37 9.48
C GLU A 17 -5.71 -3.23 8.92
N LEU A 18 -6.01 -4.47 8.53
CA LEU A 18 -5.02 -5.35 7.90
C LEU A 18 -4.50 -4.81 6.57
N LEU A 19 -5.37 -4.21 5.73
CA LEU A 19 -4.95 -3.62 4.47
C LEU A 19 -4.04 -2.40 4.69
N ILE A 20 -4.40 -1.52 5.63
CA ILE A 20 -3.58 -0.36 6.02
C ILE A 20 -2.23 -0.83 6.59
N PHE A 21 -2.25 -1.84 7.46
CA PHE A 21 -1.05 -2.44 8.02
C PHE A 21 -0.15 -3.02 6.92
N ALA A 22 -0.71 -3.77 5.97
CA ALA A 22 0.04 -4.35 4.87
C ALA A 22 0.71 -3.28 4.00
N ALA A 23 0.00 -2.19 3.67
CA ALA A 23 0.57 -1.06 2.94
C ALA A 23 1.79 -0.47 3.68
N ARG A 24 1.63 -0.14 4.96
CA ARG A 24 2.71 0.38 5.81
C ARG A 24 3.89 -0.59 5.94
N TYR A 25 3.60 -1.88 6.04
CA TYR A 25 4.62 -2.91 6.12
C TYR A 25 5.44 -2.99 4.83
N CYS A 26 4.82 -2.79 3.67
CA CYS A 26 5.45 -2.88 2.36
C CYS A 26 6.29 -1.65 1.98
N TYR A 27 6.05 -0.47 2.58
CA TYR A 27 6.88 0.72 2.32
C TYR A 27 8.36 0.45 2.62
N GLY A 28 9.22 0.95 1.72
CA GLY A 28 10.68 0.87 1.80
C GLY A 28 11.26 -0.53 1.60
N ARG A 29 10.42 -1.57 1.50
CA ARG A 29 10.88 -2.94 1.31
C ARG A 29 11.25 -3.19 -0.14
N LYS A 30 12.40 -3.82 -0.34
CA LYS A 30 12.99 -4.13 -1.64
C LYS A 30 12.74 -5.60 -1.98
N THR A 31 11.46 -5.99 -2.03
CA THR A 31 11.04 -7.37 -2.28
C THR A 31 9.98 -7.42 -3.37
N ILE A 32 9.97 -8.52 -4.14
CA ILE A 32 8.95 -8.75 -5.17
C ILE A 32 7.52 -8.68 -4.59
N ALA A 33 7.35 -9.10 -3.33
CA ALA A 33 6.06 -9.06 -2.64
C ALA A 33 5.58 -7.62 -2.40
N ALA A 34 6.47 -6.68 -2.07
CA ALA A 34 6.09 -5.28 -1.87
C ALA A 34 5.62 -4.62 -3.17
N ALA A 35 6.37 -4.82 -4.27
CA ALA A 35 5.98 -4.31 -5.59
C ALA A 35 4.67 -4.95 -6.10
N ALA A 36 4.52 -6.27 -5.94
CA ALA A 36 3.29 -6.97 -6.33
C ALA A 36 2.09 -6.51 -5.51
N PHE A 37 2.25 -6.30 -4.20
CA PHE A 37 1.19 -5.75 -3.36
C PHE A 37 0.77 -4.34 -3.82
N ALA A 38 1.72 -3.45 -4.14
CA ALA A 38 1.40 -2.11 -4.63
C ALA A 38 0.61 -2.15 -5.95
N GLN A 39 0.98 -3.04 -6.88
CA GLN A 39 0.24 -3.24 -8.13
C GLN A 39 -1.20 -3.72 -7.88
N GLN A 40 -1.37 -4.74 -7.03
CA GLN A 40 -2.68 -5.27 -6.66
C GLN A 40 -3.54 -4.23 -5.94
N LEU A 41 -2.93 -3.41 -5.07
CA LEU A 41 -3.60 -2.32 -4.39
C LEU A 41 -4.09 -1.26 -5.38
N ALA A 42 -3.29 -0.92 -6.40
CA ALA A 42 -3.67 0.02 -7.44
C ALA A 42 -4.87 -0.48 -8.26
N GLU A 43 -4.88 -1.76 -8.61
CA GLU A 43 -6.00 -2.40 -9.33
C GLU A 43 -7.27 -2.45 -8.48
N ALA A 44 -7.14 -2.77 -7.20
CA ALA A 44 -8.27 -2.86 -6.27
C ALA A 44 -8.80 -1.49 -5.82
N TRP A 45 -8.03 -0.41 -5.99
CA TRP A 45 -8.33 0.93 -5.49
C TRP A 45 -9.79 1.40 -5.64
N PRO A 46 -10.46 1.30 -6.80
CA PRO A 46 -11.84 1.77 -6.95
C PRO A 46 -12.86 0.97 -6.11
N THR A 47 -12.49 -0.22 -5.63
CA THR A 47 -13.37 -1.09 -4.82
C THR A 47 -13.19 -0.88 -3.31
N ILE A 48 -12.12 -0.21 -2.89
CA ILE A 48 -11.80 -0.01 -1.47
C ILE A 48 -12.63 1.15 -0.92
N PRO A 49 -13.26 1.04 0.26
CA PRO A 49 -14.03 2.13 0.85
C PRO A 49 -13.21 3.40 1.08
N ALA A 50 -13.85 4.55 0.86
CA ALA A 50 -13.22 5.87 0.91
C ALA A 50 -12.45 6.16 2.21
N HIS A 51 -12.96 5.70 3.36
CA HIS A 51 -12.30 5.91 4.65
C HIS A 51 -10.95 5.17 4.76
N THR A 52 -10.86 3.95 4.23
CA THR A 52 -9.62 3.15 4.20
C THR A 52 -8.63 3.77 3.23
N ARG A 53 -9.09 4.13 2.02
CA ARG A 53 -8.26 4.77 0.99
C ARG A 53 -7.65 6.07 1.47
N ARG A 54 -8.43 6.91 2.17
CA ARG A 54 -7.95 8.18 2.72
C ARG A 54 -6.77 8.00 3.67
N VAL A 55 -6.75 6.93 4.45
CA VAL A 55 -5.60 6.62 5.34
C VAL A 55 -4.38 6.21 4.52
N ILE A 56 -4.55 5.30 3.57
CA ILE A 56 -3.46 4.80 2.72
C ILE A 56 -2.89 5.92 1.84
N GLN A 57 -3.75 6.75 1.24
CA GLN A 57 -3.36 7.89 0.40
C GLN A 57 -2.52 8.88 1.20
N ARG A 58 -2.98 9.29 2.39
CA ARG A 58 -2.24 10.20 3.27
C ARG A 58 -0.85 9.63 3.61
N ASP A 59 -0.80 8.35 3.97
CA ASP A 59 0.46 7.72 4.37
C ASP A 59 1.40 7.57 3.17
N LEU A 60 0.91 7.13 2.02
CA LEU A 60 1.71 6.95 0.81
C LEU A 60 2.24 8.29 0.26
N GLU A 61 1.45 9.37 0.29
CA GLU A 61 1.90 10.69 -0.14
C GLU A 61 3.08 11.18 0.72
N ARG A 62 3.02 10.95 2.04
CA ARG A 62 4.15 11.23 2.93
C ARG A 62 5.40 10.41 2.57
N GLU A 63 5.23 9.14 2.25
CA GLU A 63 6.36 8.29 1.82
C GLU A 63 6.95 8.77 0.49
N PHE A 64 6.15 9.30 -0.44
CA PHE A 64 6.65 9.97 -1.64
C PHE A 64 7.51 11.19 -1.31
N GLU A 65 7.02 12.08 -0.43
CA GLU A 65 7.79 13.26 0.02
C GLU A 65 9.13 12.88 0.66
N ASP A 66 9.09 11.89 1.56
CA ASP A 66 10.28 11.40 2.25
C ASP A 66 11.24 10.66 1.28
N ASP A 67 10.72 9.95 0.27
CA ASP A 67 11.50 9.27 -0.76
C ASP A 67 12.19 10.25 -1.71
N ASP A 68 11.49 11.30 -2.13
CA ASP A 68 12.04 12.37 -2.96
C ASP A 68 13.19 13.08 -2.24
N LYS A 69 13.01 13.39 -0.95
CA LYS A 69 14.08 13.94 -0.11
C LYS A 69 15.26 12.97 0.03
N ALA A 70 14.99 11.69 0.28
CA ALA A 70 16.04 10.68 0.42
C ALA A 70 16.87 10.53 -0.87
N ARG A 71 16.21 10.61 -2.04
CA ARG A 71 16.87 10.56 -3.35
C ARG A 71 17.70 11.81 -3.62
N ALA A 72 17.15 13.00 -3.35
CA ALA A 72 17.86 14.27 -3.52
C ALA A 72 19.13 14.34 -2.66
N GLU A 73 19.08 13.81 -1.44
CA GLU A 73 20.21 13.76 -0.52
C GLU A 73 21.15 12.56 -0.75
N GLY A 74 20.83 11.65 -1.69
CA GLY A 74 21.65 10.47 -1.96
C GLY A 74 21.69 9.44 -0.82
N ARG A 75 20.62 9.36 -0.01
CA ARG A 75 20.54 8.42 1.12
C ARG A 75 20.52 6.96 0.64
N ALA A 76 21.15 6.09 1.43
CA ALA A 76 21.16 4.64 1.18
C ALA A 76 19.78 3.99 1.38
N TYR A 77 19.04 4.43 2.40
CA TYR A 77 17.65 4.03 2.61
C TYR A 77 16.71 4.94 1.84
N ARG A 78 15.71 4.34 1.20
CA ARG A 78 14.68 4.99 0.38
C ARG A 78 13.30 4.52 0.82
N PRO A 79 12.45 5.41 1.35
CA PRO A 79 11.09 5.13 1.83
C PRO A 79 10.17 4.38 0.85
N LEU A 80 10.36 4.48 -0.47
CA LEU A 80 9.58 3.71 -1.45
C LEU A 80 10.37 2.59 -2.12
N GLY A 81 11.51 2.19 -1.54
CA GLY A 81 12.29 1.06 -2.02
C GLY A 81 13.23 1.40 -3.18
N MET A 82 13.39 0.47 -4.11
CA MET A 82 14.15 0.70 -5.35
C MET A 82 13.28 1.41 -6.39
N ASP A 83 13.83 1.69 -7.57
CA ASP A 83 13.13 2.43 -8.61
C ASP A 83 11.90 1.67 -9.13
N CYS A 84 11.98 0.34 -9.25
CA CYS A 84 10.84 -0.50 -9.61
C CYS A 84 9.75 -0.54 -8.52
N ASP A 85 10.14 -0.48 -7.25
CA ASP A 85 9.19 -0.44 -6.12
C ASP A 85 8.46 0.91 -6.12
N ARG A 86 9.17 2.04 -6.25
CA ARG A 86 8.59 3.38 -6.39
C ARG A 86 7.64 3.47 -7.59
N GLN A 87 8.02 2.88 -8.72
CA GLN A 87 7.15 2.84 -9.90
C GLN A 87 5.85 2.07 -9.63
N ALA A 88 5.89 0.98 -8.87
CA ALA A 88 4.69 0.25 -8.49
C ALA A 88 3.78 1.08 -7.57
N TRP A 89 4.35 1.82 -6.63
CA TRP A 89 3.59 2.74 -5.77
C TRP A 89 2.97 3.91 -6.54
N GLU A 90 3.62 4.40 -7.60
CA GLU A 90 3.06 5.43 -8.47
C GLU A 90 1.76 4.95 -9.12
N LEU A 91 1.62 3.66 -9.44
CA LEU A 91 0.36 3.11 -9.97
C LEU A 91 -0.82 3.31 -9.02
N VAL A 92 -0.58 3.19 -7.70
CA VAL A 92 -1.59 3.44 -6.66
C VAL A 92 -1.96 4.93 -6.68
N ARG A 93 -0.97 5.82 -6.76
CA ARG A 93 -1.19 7.27 -6.84
C ARG A 93 -2.02 7.65 -8.06
N GLN A 94 -1.69 7.08 -9.21
CA GLN A 94 -2.46 7.27 -10.44
C GLN A 94 -3.87 6.70 -10.34
N ALA A 95 -4.09 5.65 -9.55
CA ALA A 95 -5.42 5.05 -9.38
C ALA A 95 -6.40 5.96 -8.64
N TRP A 96 -5.96 6.70 -7.63
CA TRP A 96 -6.85 7.67 -6.96
C TRP A 96 -7.05 8.96 -7.74
N LEU A 97 -6.05 9.43 -8.51
CA LEU A 97 -6.23 10.61 -9.35
C LEU A 97 -7.31 10.39 -10.43
N ARG A 98 -7.36 9.19 -11.01
CA ARG A 98 -8.41 8.80 -11.97
C ARG A 98 -9.81 8.73 -11.34
N GLU A 99 -9.90 8.49 -10.03
CA GLU A 99 -11.19 8.50 -9.35
C GLU A 99 -11.68 9.94 -9.13
N ASP A 100 -10.80 10.84 -8.70
CA ASP A 100 -11.18 12.25 -8.47
C ASP A 100 -11.65 12.96 -9.75
N GLU A 101 -11.30 12.42 -10.93
CA GLU A 101 -11.73 12.90 -12.25
C GLU A 101 -13.06 12.31 -12.75
N ALA A 102 -13.59 11.25 -12.11
CA ALA A 102 -14.77 10.50 -12.56
C ALA A 102 -16.06 10.93 -11.85
#